data_AF-A0A4R8I841-F1
#
_entry.id   AF-A0A4R8I841-F1
#
_cell.length_a   1.000
_cell.length_b   1.000
_cell.length_c   1.000
_cell.angle_alpha   90.00
_cell.angle_beta   90.00
_cell.angle_gamma   90.00
#
_symmetry.space_group_name_H-M   'P 1'
#
loop_
_entity.id
_entity.type
_entity.pdbx_description
1 polymer ?
#
loop_
_entity_poly.entity_id
_entity_poly.type
_entity_poly.pdbx_seq_one_letter_code
_entity_poly.pdbx_strand_id
1 'polypeptide(L)'
;MKRNFFFFYLIFISLVLLSCVTKRATEPVIITNTKETVRTVRDTIFKVEADSSSYRAFIDCVNGKPIIRETDFTKSKKGKILNIPKTVLKGNQLTVDCYKNEQELKKQWEETHTKATEQIPIYINVPVEVEKPLTFWQKTQIWFGRIFMGILSIFVIIGVLRWRRIL
;
A
#
# COMPACT_ATOMS: atom_id res chain seq x y z
N MET A 1 -9.76 76.43 8.67
CA MET A 1 -8.82 75.32 8.35
C MET A 1 -9.15 73.97 8.99
N LYS A 2 -9.85 73.88 10.14
CA LYS A 2 -10.12 72.60 10.83
C LYS A 2 -11.09 71.65 10.08
N ARG A 3 -12.14 72.17 9.44
CA ARG A 3 -13.17 71.36 8.75
C ARG A 3 -12.65 70.65 7.50
N ASN A 4 -11.79 71.31 6.72
CA ASN A 4 -11.24 70.72 5.48
C ASN A 4 -10.17 69.66 5.81
N PHE A 5 -9.36 69.87 6.85
CA PHE A 5 -8.35 68.90 7.28
C PHE A 5 -9.00 67.61 7.82
N PHE A 6 -10.14 67.72 8.51
CA PHE A 6 -10.92 66.58 8.97
C PHE A 6 -11.48 65.74 7.79
N PHE A 7 -11.97 66.40 6.73
CA PHE A 7 -12.47 65.71 5.53
C PHE A 7 -11.35 64.94 4.79
N PHE A 8 -10.17 65.53 4.64
CA PHE A 8 -9.02 64.84 4.02
C PHE A 8 -8.57 63.62 4.81
N TYR A 9 -8.58 63.70 6.15
CA TYR A 9 -8.23 62.59 7.02
C TYR A 9 -9.23 61.42 6.92
N LEU A 10 -10.52 61.72 6.82
CA LEU A 10 -11.58 60.71 6.69
C LEU A 10 -11.49 59.94 5.36
N ILE A 11 -11.18 60.65 4.26
CA ILE A 11 -10.99 60.03 2.94
C ILE A 11 -9.77 59.09 2.94
N PHE A 12 -8.69 59.49 3.62
CA PHE A 12 -7.48 58.67 3.71
C PHE A 12 -7.71 57.37 4.49
N ILE A 13 -8.45 57.42 5.60
CA ILE A 13 -8.83 56.22 6.37
C ILE A 13 -9.71 55.28 5.55
N SER A 14 -10.68 55.81 4.81
CA SER A 14 -11.56 55.00 3.96
C SER A 14 -10.78 54.25 2.87
N LEU A 15 -9.68 54.81 2.35
CA LEU A 15 -8.88 54.17 1.31
C LEU A 15 -8.10 52.96 1.83
N VAL A 16 -7.64 53.01 3.08
CA VAL A 16 -6.84 51.93 3.71
C VAL A 16 -7.72 50.71 4.04
N LEU A 17 -8.98 50.94 4.40
CA LEU A 17 -9.93 49.86 4.74
C LEU A 17 -10.42 49.05 3.53
N LEU A 18 -10.17 49.51 2.29
CA LEU A 18 -10.54 48.81 1.05
C LEU A 18 -9.45 47.83 0.55
N SER A 19 -8.36 47.60 1.30
CA SER A 19 -7.34 46.63 0.90
C SER A 19 -7.86 45.20 1.09
N CYS A 20 -8.29 44.62 -0.02
CA CYS A 20 -9.00 43.35 -0.12
C CYS A 20 -8.14 42.15 0.33
N VAL A 21 -8.76 41.25 1.09
CA VAL A 21 -8.21 39.94 1.47
C VAL A 21 -8.12 39.04 0.22
N THR A 22 -6.91 38.73 -0.24
CA THR A 22 -6.67 37.72 -1.27
C THR A 22 -6.96 36.33 -0.71
N LYS A 23 -7.85 35.57 -1.37
CA LYS A 23 -8.13 34.17 -1.04
C LYS A 23 -6.93 33.31 -1.44
N ARG A 24 -6.43 32.49 -0.51
CA ARG A 24 -5.38 31.47 -0.76
C ARG A 24 -6.03 30.22 -1.38
N ALA A 25 -5.33 29.54 -2.29
CA ALA A 25 -5.81 28.33 -2.96
C ALA A 25 -5.79 27.12 -2.01
N THR A 26 -6.75 26.23 -2.22
CA THR A 26 -6.97 25.02 -1.43
C THR A 26 -6.07 23.88 -1.94
N GLU A 27 -5.46 23.13 -1.02
CA GLU A 27 -4.58 22.00 -1.30
C GLU A 27 -5.32 20.79 -1.92
N PRO A 28 -4.64 19.97 -2.75
CA PRO A 28 -5.29 18.86 -3.46
C PRO A 28 -5.48 17.61 -2.61
N VAL A 29 -6.66 17.00 -2.74
CA VAL A 29 -7.01 15.71 -2.11
C VAL A 29 -6.48 14.56 -2.97
N ILE A 30 -5.53 13.77 -2.45
CA ILE A 30 -5.01 12.56 -3.09
C ILE A 30 -5.92 11.38 -2.73
N ILE A 31 -6.70 10.89 -3.69
CA ILE A 31 -7.50 9.66 -3.53
C ILE A 31 -6.61 8.46 -3.85
N THR A 32 -6.25 7.68 -2.84
CA THR A 32 -5.49 6.42 -2.99
C THR A 32 -6.45 5.24 -3.11
N ASN A 33 -6.47 4.56 -4.25
CA ASN A 33 -7.28 3.35 -4.44
C ASN A 33 -6.57 2.13 -3.82
N THR A 34 -7.13 1.60 -2.73
CA THR A 34 -6.68 0.37 -2.06
C THR A 34 -6.94 -0.84 -2.96
N LYS A 35 -5.91 -1.67 -3.20
CA LYS A 35 -6.06 -2.95 -3.91
C LYS A 35 -6.55 -4.03 -2.94
N GLU A 36 -7.74 -4.56 -3.18
CA GLU A 36 -8.24 -5.74 -2.48
C GLU A 36 -7.89 -7.00 -3.28
N THR A 37 -6.95 -7.80 -2.77
CA THR A 37 -6.61 -9.11 -3.33
C THR A 37 -7.51 -10.17 -2.70
N VAL A 38 -8.52 -10.64 -3.43
CA VAL A 38 -9.39 -11.72 -2.98
C VAL A 38 -8.71 -13.07 -3.24
N ARG A 39 -8.38 -13.80 -2.17
CA ARG A 39 -7.84 -15.17 -2.25
C ARG A 39 -8.98 -16.17 -2.12
N THR A 40 -9.27 -16.90 -3.20
CA THR A 40 -10.32 -17.93 -3.18
C THR A 40 -9.66 -19.30 -3.05
N VAL A 41 -9.84 -19.94 -1.90
CA VAL A 41 -9.40 -21.33 -1.65
C VAL A 41 -10.52 -22.26 -2.13
N ARG A 42 -10.20 -23.22 -3.01
CA ARG A 42 -11.14 -24.26 -3.44
C ARG A 42 -10.74 -25.62 -2.88
N ASP A 43 -11.69 -26.28 -2.24
CA ASP A 43 -11.51 -27.65 -1.76
C ASP A 43 -11.73 -28.63 -2.91
N THR A 44 -10.72 -29.46 -3.21
CA THR A 44 -10.83 -30.52 -4.22
C THR A 44 -10.76 -31.88 -3.55
N ILE A 45 -11.65 -32.79 -3.95
CA ILE A 45 -11.68 -34.16 -3.44
C ILE A 45 -10.66 -34.99 -4.24
N PHE A 46 -9.60 -35.43 -3.58
CA PHE A 46 -8.57 -36.26 -4.21
C PHE A 46 -8.99 -37.74 -4.22
N LYS A 47 -9.17 -38.29 -5.42
CA LYS A 47 -9.34 -39.73 -5.61
C LYS A 47 -7.97 -40.40 -5.61
N VAL A 48 -7.64 -41.11 -4.53
CA VAL A 48 -6.41 -41.91 -4.45
C VAL A 48 -6.67 -43.27 -5.08
N GLU A 49 -5.79 -43.72 -5.98
CA GLU A 49 -5.87 -45.07 -6.56
C GLU A 49 -5.63 -46.13 -5.48
N ALA A 50 -6.37 -47.23 -5.54
CA ALA A 50 -6.12 -48.37 -4.66
C ALA A 50 -4.74 -48.97 -4.96
N ASP A 51 -3.95 -49.24 -3.92
CA ASP A 51 -2.62 -49.84 -4.02
C ASP A 51 -2.52 -51.07 -3.11
N SER A 52 -1.68 -52.03 -3.50
CA SER A 52 -1.45 -53.26 -2.74
C SER A 52 0.00 -53.71 -2.82
N SER A 53 0.54 -54.16 -1.68
CA SER A 53 1.87 -54.76 -1.55
C SER A 53 1.75 -56.17 -0.99
N SER A 54 2.58 -57.10 -1.45
CA SER A 54 2.54 -58.49 -0.99
C SER A 54 3.90 -58.99 -0.53
N TYR A 55 3.90 -59.77 0.53
CA TYR A 55 5.07 -60.43 1.09
C TYR A 55 4.83 -61.94 1.13
N ARG A 56 5.80 -62.73 0.67
CA ARG A 56 5.75 -64.19 0.69
C ARG A 56 7.10 -64.71 1.15
N ALA A 57 7.11 -65.64 2.11
CA ALA A 57 8.32 -66.32 2.59
C ALA A 57 7.95 -67.69 3.15
N PHE A 58 8.93 -68.60 3.21
CA PHE A 58 8.76 -69.88 3.92
C PHE A 58 9.06 -69.71 5.40
N ILE A 59 8.43 -70.54 6.23
CA ILE A 59 8.72 -70.64 7.66
C ILE A 59 9.47 -71.95 7.87
N ASP A 60 10.77 -71.85 8.10
CA ASP A 60 11.63 -72.99 8.40
C ASP A 60 11.76 -73.14 9.93
N CYS A 61 11.95 -74.36 10.41
CA CYS A 61 12.20 -74.63 11.82
C CYS A 61 13.67 -75.01 12.00
N VAL A 62 14.42 -74.17 12.70
CA VAL A 62 15.83 -74.46 13.04
C VAL A 62 15.92 -74.57 14.56
N ASN A 63 16.36 -75.74 15.04
CA ASN A 63 16.50 -76.03 16.47
C ASN A 63 15.20 -75.79 17.28
N GLY A 64 14.05 -76.16 16.72
CA GLY A 64 12.74 -76.00 17.37
C GLY A 64 12.19 -74.57 17.38
N LYS A 65 12.89 -73.60 16.77
CA LYS A 65 12.44 -72.21 16.65
C LYS A 65 12.05 -71.91 15.20
N PRO A 66 10.88 -71.32 14.96
CA PRO A 66 10.48 -70.95 13.60
C PRO A 66 11.24 -69.68 13.16
N ILE A 67 11.75 -69.69 11.94
CA ILE A 67 12.55 -68.62 11.32
C ILE A 67 11.99 -68.37 9.91
N ILE A 68 11.90 -67.10 9.51
CA ILE A 68 11.48 -66.72 8.17
C ILE A 68 12.66 -66.92 7.21
N ARG A 69 12.45 -67.69 6.13
CA ARG A 69 13.43 -67.88 5.06
C ARG A 69 12.89 -67.37 3.73
N GLU A 70 13.56 -66.34 3.23
CA GLU A 70 13.35 -65.82 1.88
C GLU A 70 14.21 -66.63 0.90
N THR A 71 13.62 -67.05 -0.21
CA THR A 71 14.31 -67.75 -1.31
C THR A 71 13.99 -67.05 -2.63
N ASP A 72 14.73 -67.33 -3.69
CA ASP A 72 14.51 -66.72 -5.02
C ASP A 72 13.11 -66.98 -5.60
N PHE A 73 12.42 -68.02 -5.10
CA PHE A 73 11.05 -68.38 -5.46
C PHE A 73 9.98 -67.59 -4.68
N THR A 74 10.35 -66.97 -3.56
CA THR A 74 9.47 -66.15 -2.71
C THR A 74 9.71 -64.67 -3.02
N LYS A 75 9.16 -64.21 -4.15
CA LYS A 75 9.28 -62.82 -4.58
C LYS A 75 8.24 -61.95 -3.89
N SER A 76 8.69 -61.08 -3.01
CA SER A 76 7.88 -60.00 -2.43
C SER A 76 7.65 -58.89 -3.46
N LYS A 77 6.41 -58.41 -3.57
CA LYS A 77 6.03 -57.38 -4.55
C LYS A 77 5.76 -56.06 -3.85
N LYS A 78 6.50 -55.04 -4.26
CA LYS A 78 6.24 -53.66 -3.86
C LYS A 78 5.00 -53.12 -4.58
N GLY A 79 4.16 -52.37 -3.86
CA GLY A 79 3.08 -51.59 -4.43
C GLY A 79 3.60 -50.35 -5.17
N LYS A 80 2.71 -49.58 -5.76
CA LYS A 80 3.05 -48.31 -6.44
C LYS A 80 3.49 -47.24 -5.42
N ILE A 81 2.93 -47.29 -4.22
CA ILE A 81 3.09 -46.32 -3.13
C ILE A 81 3.47 -47.05 -1.82
N LEU A 82 2.93 -48.25 -1.62
CA LEU A 82 3.22 -49.10 -0.47
C LEU A 82 4.58 -49.81 -0.62
N ASN A 83 5.39 -49.76 0.42
CA ASN A 83 6.64 -50.52 0.48
C ASN A 83 6.39 -52.00 0.72
N ILE A 84 7.43 -52.81 0.50
CA ILE A 84 7.40 -54.23 0.85
C ILE A 84 7.16 -54.32 2.38
N PRO A 85 6.19 -55.14 2.84
CA PRO A 85 5.93 -55.33 4.26
C PRO A 85 7.18 -55.86 4.98
N LYS A 86 7.50 -55.29 6.14
CA LYS A 86 8.55 -55.81 7.02
C LYS A 86 7.95 -56.86 7.94
N THR A 87 8.51 -58.05 7.95
CA THR A 87 8.03 -59.15 8.78
C THR A 87 9.06 -59.50 9.83
N VAL A 88 8.60 -59.67 11.07
CA VAL A 88 9.43 -60.08 12.20
C VAL A 88 8.73 -61.22 12.91
N LEU A 89 9.42 -62.36 13.02
CA LEU A 89 8.93 -63.54 13.74
C LEU A 89 9.66 -63.65 15.08
N LYS A 90 8.92 -63.52 16.19
CA LYS A 90 9.45 -63.70 17.56
C LYS A 90 8.75 -64.88 18.20
N GLY A 91 9.41 -66.03 18.24
CA GLY A 91 8.78 -67.28 18.65
C GLY A 91 7.60 -67.60 17.74
N ASN A 92 6.38 -67.70 18.29
CA ASN A 92 5.17 -68.00 17.51
C ASN A 92 4.39 -66.76 17.05
N GLN A 93 4.89 -65.55 17.32
CA GLN A 93 4.22 -64.32 16.93
C GLN A 93 4.83 -63.72 15.67
N LEU A 94 4.04 -63.64 14.59
CA LEU A 94 4.39 -62.96 13.36
C LEU A 94 3.88 -61.51 13.41
N THR A 95 4.79 -60.55 13.36
CA THR A 95 4.48 -59.12 13.23
C THR A 95 4.73 -58.70 11.79
N VAL A 96 3.76 -58.00 11.18
CA VAL A 96 3.83 -57.54 9.80
C VAL A 96 3.57 -56.03 9.78
N ASP A 97 4.61 -55.26 9.47
CA ASP A 97 4.53 -53.81 9.38
C ASP A 97 4.52 -53.35 7.92
N CYS A 98 3.50 -52.58 7.56
CA CYS A 98 3.38 -51.95 6.23
C CYS A 98 3.63 -50.44 6.33
N TYR A 99 4.56 -49.95 5.50
CA TYR A 99 4.88 -48.53 5.43
C TYR A 99 4.52 -47.97 4.06
N LYS A 100 3.92 -46.79 4.05
CA LYS A 100 3.63 -46.01 2.84
C LYS A 100 4.67 -44.90 2.73
N ASN A 101 5.19 -44.65 1.54
CA ASN A 101 6.04 -43.48 1.32
C ASN A 101 5.21 -42.19 1.44
N GLU A 102 5.84 -41.10 1.89
CA GLU A 102 5.23 -39.78 1.92
C GLU A 102 4.69 -39.44 0.52
N GLN A 103 3.37 -39.34 0.42
CA GLN A 103 2.75 -38.77 -0.76
C GLN A 103 2.84 -37.26 -0.60
N GLU A 104 3.54 -36.59 -1.52
CA GLU A 104 3.36 -35.16 -1.68
C GLU A 104 1.92 -34.88 -2.13
N LEU A 105 0.99 -34.75 -1.19
CA LEU A 105 -0.32 -34.14 -1.42
C LEU A 105 -0.15 -32.63 -1.61
N LYS A 106 0.71 -32.23 -2.55
CA LYS A 106 0.82 -30.86 -3.01
C LYS A 106 -0.27 -30.63 -4.03
N LYS A 107 -1.39 -30.06 -3.62
CA LYS A 107 -2.32 -29.36 -4.53
C LYS A 107 -3.31 -28.48 -3.77
N GLN A 108 -2.80 -27.51 -3.01
CA GLN A 108 -3.55 -26.26 -2.89
C GLN A 108 -3.44 -25.56 -4.24
N TRP A 109 -4.52 -25.58 -5.00
CA TRP A 109 -4.63 -24.80 -6.22
C TRP A 109 -4.99 -23.37 -5.81
N GLU A 110 -3.97 -22.50 -5.72
CA GLU A 110 -4.16 -21.09 -5.37
C GLU A 110 -4.39 -20.26 -6.64
N GLU A 111 -5.66 -19.90 -6.91
CA GLU A 111 -5.96 -18.92 -7.95
C GLU A 111 -5.86 -17.51 -7.38
N THR A 112 -4.72 -16.85 -7.60
CA THR A 112 -4.60 -15.41 -7.32
C THR A 112 -5.15 -14.63 -8.50
N HIS A 113 -6.46 -14.36 -8.48
CA HIS A 113 -7.09 -13.47 -9.46
C HIS A 113 -6.76 -12.02 -9.11
N THR A 114 -5.70 -11.48 -9.70
CA THR A 114 -5.44 -10.04 -9.64
C THR A 114 -6.38 -9.39 -10.65
N LYS A 115 -7.54 -8.90 -10.20
CA LYS A 115 -8.34 -7.99 -11.02
C LYS A 115 -7.49 -6.73 -11.20
N ALA A 116 -6.85 -6.62 -12.35
CA ALA A 116 -6.24 -5.39 -12.81
C ALA A 116 -7.38 -4.43 -13.16
N THR A 117 -7.96 -3.80 -12.14
CA THR A 117 -8.70 -2.56 -12.38
C THR A 117 -7.63 -1.54 -12.71
N GLU A 118 -7.55 -1.17 -13.98
CA GLU A 118 -6.75 -0.03 -14.41
C GLU A 118 -7.13 1.15 -13.54
N GLN A 119 -6.25 1.49 -12.60
CA GLN A 119 -6.38 2.72 -11.85
C GLN A 119 -5.99 3.80 -12.84
N ILE A 120 -6.97 4.32 -13.58
CA ILE A 120 -6.77 5.52 -14.38
C ILE A 120 -6.54 6.63 -13.36
N PRO A 121 -5.32 7.17 -13.20
CA PRO A 121 -5.13 8.30 -12.32
C PRO A 121 -5.93 9.46 -12.92
N ILE A 122 -7.01 9.85 -12.25
CA ILE A 122 -7.70 11.10 -12.57
C ILE A 122 -6.77 12.21 -12.09
N TYR A 123 -5.97 12.75 -13.00
CA TYR A 123 -5.20 13.96 -12.75
C TYR A 123 -6.17 15.13 -12.65
N ILE A 124 -6.61 15.42 -11.43
CA ILE A 124 -7.21 16.72 -11.12
C ILE A 124 -6.06 17.72 -11.28
N ASN A 125 -6.12 18.56 -12.33
CA ASN A 125 -5.19 19.67 -12.49
C ASN A 125 -5.38 20.61 -11.31
N VAL A 126 -4.54 20.45 -10.30
CA VAL A 126 -4.41 21.41 -9.21
C VAL A 126 -4.00 22.72 -9.88
N PRO A 127 -4.73 23.83 -9.72
CA PRO A 127 -4.23 25.12 -10.14
C PRO A 127 -3.01 25.39 -9.26
N VAL A 128 -1.82 25.10 -9.79
CA VAL A 128 -0.55 25.46 -9.17
C VAL A 128 -0.64 26.97 -8.92
N GLU A 129 -0.47 27.37 -7.66
CA GLU A 129 -0.27 28.78 -7.33
C GLU A 129 1.08 29.20 -7.90
N VAL A 130 1.10 29.44 -9.20
CA VAL A 130 2.16 30.20 -9.84
C VAL A 130 2.03 31.57 -9.22
N GLU A 131 2.99 31.96 -8.38
CA GLU A 131 3.17 33.34 -7.97
C GLU A 131 3.23 34.17 -9.25
N LYS A 132 2.10 34.78 -9.63
CA LYS A 132 2.02 35.54 -10.88
C LYS A 132 3.06 36.65 -10.76
N PRO A 133 4.11 36.67 -11.60
CA PRO A 133 5.08 37.74 -11.53
C PRO A 133 4.32 39.05 -11.74
N LEU A 134 4.59 40.04 -10.89
CA LEU A 134 3.93 41.34 -11.00
C LEU A 134 4.13 41.85 -12.43
N THR A 135 3.02 42.17 -13.11
CA THR A 135 3.12 42.70 -14.46
C THR A 135 3.89 44.02 -14.43
N PHE A 136 4.60 44.33 -15.52
CA PHE A 136 5.36 45.58 -15.61
C PHE A 136 4.50 46.81 -15.27
N TRP A 137 3.22 46.79 -15.67
CA TRP A 137 2.27 47.84 -15.31
C TRP A 137 1.98 47.84 -13.79
N GLN A 138 1.66 46.70 -13.17
CA GLN A 138 1.49 46.67 -11.71
C GLN A 138 2.71 47.20 -10.94
N LYS A 139 3.92 46.83 -11.38
CA LYS A 139 5.17 47.33 -10.80
C LYS A 139 5.30 48.86 -10.92
N THR A 140 4.93 49.40 -12.07
CA THR A 140 4.96 50.84 -12.34
C THR A 140 3.90 51.58 -11.52
N GLN A 141 2.68 51.03 -11.38
CA GLN A 141 1.62 51.59 -10.56
C GLN A 141 2.02 51.65 -9.07
N ILE A 142 2.64 50.59 -8.56
CA ILE A 142 3.15 50.55 -7.19
C ILE A 142 4.23 51.62 -6.99
N TRP A 143 5.11 51.81 -7.98
CA TRP A 143 6.16 52.83 -7.90
C TRP A 143 5.58 54.25 -7.87
N PHE A 144 4.60 54.55 -8.72
CA PHE A 144 3.87 55.83 -8.66
C PHE A 144 3.13 56.04 -7.34
N GLY A 145 2.47 55.00 -6.81
CA GLY A 145 1.82 55.05 -5.50
C GLY A 145 2.79 55.39 -4.37
N ARG A 146 4.02 54.82 -4.39
CA ARG A 146 5.06 55.12 -3.40
C ARG A 146 5.53 56.57 -3.48
N ILE A 147 5.70 57.11 -4.69
CA ILE A 147 6.07 58.52 -4.88
C ILE A 147 4.96 59.43 -4.36
N PHE A 148 3.71 59.14 -4.70
CA PHE A 148 2.57 59.93 -4.26
C PHE A 148 2.43 59.95 -2.74
N MET A 149 2.61 58.80 -2.07
CA MET A 149 2.62 58.72 -0.60
C MET A 149 3.79 59.49 0.02
N GLY A 150 4.96 59.50 -0.62
CA GLY A 150 6.10 60.31 -0.18
C GLY A 150 5.84 61.81 -0.28
N ILE A 151 5.18 62.27 -1.34
CA ILE A 151 4.80 63.68 -1.48
C ILE A 151 3.75 64.06 -0.43
N LEU A 152 2.73 63.22 -0.23
CA LEU A 152 1.72 63.45 0.80
C LEU A 152 2.32 63.54 2.20
N SER A 153 3.27 62.68 2.55
CA SER A 153 3.90 62.72 3.87
C SER A 153 4.68 64.02 4.09
N ILE A 154 5.38 64.53 3.08
CA ILE A 154 6.07 65.82 3.14
C ILE A 154 5.07 66.97 3.34
N PHE A 155 3.96 66.99 2.59
CA PHE A 155 2.91 68.00 2.77
C PHE A 155 2.29 67.97 4.17
N VAL A 156 2.06 66.79 4.73
CA VAL A 156 1.57 66.63 6.10
C VAL A 156 2.60 67.16 7.11
N ILE A 157 3.87 66.84 6.95
CA ILE A 157 4.95 67.33 7.84
C ILE A 157 5.02 68.86 7.79
N ILE A 158 5.02 69.47 6.60
CA ILE A 158 5.02 70.93 6.45
C ILE A 158 3.77 71.55 7.10
N GLY A 159 2.59 70.95 6.90
CA GLY A 159 1.35 71.37 7.52
C GLY A 159 1.40 71.32 9.05
N VAL A 160 1.99 70.26 9.62
CA VAL A 160 2.17 70.10 11.07
C VAL A 160 3.21 71.07 11.62
N LEU A 161 4.34 71.28 10.94
CA LEU A 161 5.37 72.25 11.34
C LEU A 161 4.83 73.69 11.35
N ARG A 162 4.03 74.04 10.33
CA ARG A 162 3.35 75.34 10.25
C ARG A 162 2.24 75.48 11.30
N TRP A 163 1.53 74.39 11.62
CA TRP A 163 0.55 74.36 12.71
C TRP A 163 1.21 74.56 14.09
N ARG A 164 2.38 73.95 14.31
CA ARG A 164 3.16 74.12 15.55
C ARG A 164 3.91 75.46 15.61
N ARG A 165 3.77 76.35 14.60
CA ARG A 165 4.46 77.65 14.50
C ARG A 165 5.99 77.55 14.63
N ILE A 166 6.56 76.45 14.11
CA ILE A 166 8.01 76.24 14.07
C ILE A 166 8.62 76.82 12.77
N LEU A 167 7.78 77.07 11.75
CA LEU A 167 8.05 77.69 10.46
C LEU A 167 6.90 78.63 10.06
#